data_AF-A0A3D5RPN3-F1
#
_entry.id   AF-A0A3D5RPN3-F1
#
_cell.length_a   1.000
_cell.length_b   1.000
_cell.length_c   1.000
_cell.angle_alpha   90.00
_cell.angle_beta   90.00
_cell.angle_gamma   90.00
#
_symmetry.space_group_name_H-M   'P 1'
#
loop_
_entity.id
_entity.type
_entity.pdbx_description
1 polymer ?
#
loop_
_entity_poly.entity_id
_entity_poly.type
_entity_poly.pdbx_seq_one_letter_code
_entity_poly.pdbx_strand_id
1 'polypeptide(L)'
;LIGGILVGVMTAKAIAAVHNIPFLAVNHLEGHALTARLTDGVKFPYLLLLVSGGHCQLLVVQGVGSYHRLGTTLDDAAGEVFDKVAKMLGLGYPG
;
A
#
# COMPACT_ATOMS: atom_id res chain seq x y z
N LEU A 1 -7.80 -8.16 -7.54
CA LEU A 1 -6.61 -8.20 -6.65
C LEU A 1 -6.03 -9.61 -6.46
N ILE A 2 -6.85 -10.66 -6.25
CA ILE A 2 -6.37 -12.02 -5.91
C ILE A 2 -5.36 -12.58 -6.93
N GLY A 3 -5.64 -12.48 -8.23
CA GLY A 3 -4.76 -13.01 -9.27
C GLY A 3 -3.35 -12.39 -9.25
N GLY A 4 -3.25 -11.07 -9.11
CA GLY A 4 -1.96 -10.37 -9.04
C GLY A 4 -1.14 -10.75 -7.80
N ILE A 5 -1.80 -10.90 -6.64
CA ILE A 5 -1.14 -11.37 -5.41
C ILE A 5 -0.62 -12.80 -5.60
N LEU A 6 -1.41 -13.69 -6.18
CA LEU A 6 -1.01 -15.08 -6.40
C LEU A 6 0.21 -15.17 -7.32
N VAL A 7 0.20 -14.44 -8.43
CA VAL A 7 1.35 -14.38 -9.36
C VAL A 7 2.58 -13.89 -8.61
N GLY A 8 2.50 -12.76 -7.89
CA GLY A 8 3.64 -12.21 -7.14
C GLY A 8 4.20 -13.17 -6.10
N VAL A 9 3.34 -13.82 -5.31
CA VAL A 9 3.77 -14.78 -4.27
C VAL A 9 4.41 -16.02 -4.89
N MET A 10 3.84 -16.57 -5.97
CA MET A 10 4.39 -17.77 -6.61
C MET A 10 5.72 -17.47 -7.29
N THR A 11 5.85 -16.35 -7.97
CA THR A 11 7.11 -15.89 -8.56
C THR A 11 8.18 -15.71 -7.47
N ALA A 12 7.87 -14.99 -6.39
CA ALA A 12 8.83 -14.74 -5.31
C ALA A 12 9.29 -16.05 -4.61
N LYS A 13 8.37 -16.99 -4.38
CA LYS A 13 8.70 -18.31 -3.81
C LYS A 13 9.58 -19.14 -4.74
N ALA A 14 9.31 -19.13 -6.06
CA ALA A 14 10.12 -19.84 -7.04
C ALA A 14 11.56 -19.31 -7.06
N ILE A 15 11.73 -17.98 -7.06
CA ILE A 15 13.05 -17.34 -6.96
C ILE A 15 13.75 -17.77 -5.66
N ALA A 16 13.06 -17.67 -4.52
CA ALA A 16 13.62 -18.03 -3.22
C ALA A 16 14.07 -19.50 -3.16
N ALA A 17 13.27 -20.41 -3.71
CA ALA A 17 13.56 -21.83 -3.76
C ALA A 17 14.78 -22.16 -4.65
N VAL A 18 14.88 -21.57 -5.85
CA VAL A 18 16.01 -21.82 -6.77
C VAL A 18 17.33 -21.31 -6.21
N HIS A 19 17.30 -20.17 -5.51
CA HIS A 19 18.50 -19.58 -4.91
C HIS A 19 18.79 -20.05 -3.48
N ASN A 20 17.94 -20.92 -2.90
CA ASN A 20 18.02 -21.36 -1.51
C ASN A 20 18.13 -20.19 -0.51
N ILE A 21 17.33 -19.15 -0.72
CA ILE A 21 17.26 -17.97 0.15
C ILE A 21 15.90 -17.93 0.88
N PRO A 22 15.81 -17.29 2.05
CA PRO A 22 14.55 -17.16 2.75
C PRO A 22 13.54 -16.32 1.95
N PHE A 23 12.27 -16.71 2.04
CA PHE A 23 11.13 -15.95 1.53
C PHE A 23 10.49 -15.13 2.65
N LEU A 24 10.20 -13.86 2.40
CA LEU A 24 9.50 -12.98 3.33
C LEU A 24 8.25 -12.38 2.67
N ALA A 25 7.09 -12.59 3.29
CA ALA A 25 5.85 -11.94 2.89
C ALA A 25 5.76 -10.56 3.55
N VAL A 26 5.45 -9.53 2.77
CA VAL A 26 5.34 -8.15 3.25
C VAL A 26 3.90 -7.67 3.14
N ASN A 27 3.39 -7.01 4.17
CA ASN A 27 2.08 -6.37 4.11
C ASN A 27 2.15 -5.14 3.18
N HIS A 28 1.24 -5.05 2.21
CA HIS A 28 1.23 -3.96 1.24
C HIS A 28 1.20 -2.56 1.88
N LEU A 29 0.41 -2.37 2.94
CA LEU A 29 0.30 -1.09 3.64
C LEU A 29 1.53 -0.77 4.49
N GLU A 30 2.19 -1.80 5.04
CA GLU A 30 3.47 -1.63 5.71
C GLU A 30 4.54 -1.14 4.74
N GLY A 31 4.56 -1.66 3.51
CA GLY A 31 5.44 -1.17 2.44
C GLY A 31 5.26 0.33 2.19
N HIS A 32 4.02 0.81 2.05
CA HIS A 32 3.73 2.24 1.91
C HIS A 32 4.19 3.05 3.12
N ALA A 33 3.92 2.56 4.32
CA ALA A 33 4.26 3.26 5.54
C ALA A 33 5.78 3.46 5.68
N LEU A 34 6.58 2.44 5.37
CA LEU A 34 8.03 2.47 5.53
C LEU A 34 8.76 3.25 4.43
N THR A 35 8.13 3.55 3.30
CA THR A 35 8.74 4.36 2.21
C THR A 35 9.23 5.71 2.71
N ALA A 36 8.45 6.43 3.52
CA ALA A 36 8.85 7.73 4.07
C ALA A 36 10.14 7.66 4.90
N ARG A 37 10.44 6.49 5.49
CA ARG A 37 11.72 6.28 6.18
C ARG A 37 12.85 6.00 5.22
N LEU A 38 12.58 5.25 4.15
CA LEU A 38 13.56 4.88 3.15
C LEU A 38 14.03 6.09 2.33
N THR A 39 13.11 6.99 1.95
CA THR A 39 13.40 8.16 1.12
C THR A 39 13.88 9.35 1.95
N ASP A 40 13.19 9.64 3.06
CA ASP A 40 13.35 10.92 3.77
C ASP A 40 13.86 10.75 5.21
N GLY A 41 14.14 9.52 5.64
CA GLY A 41 14.72 9.26 6.97
C GLY A 41 13.80 9.62 8.14
N VAL A 42 12.49 9.69 7.92
CA VAL A 42 11.50 10.03 8.97
C VAL A 42 11.65 9.06 10.15
N LYS A 43 11.78 9.59 11.36
CA LYS A 43 11.90 8.78 12.58
C LYS A 43 10.51 8.42 13.13
N PHE A 44 10.39 7.24 13.73
CA PHE A 44 9.21 6.90 14.51
C PHE A 44 9.12 7.72 15.82
N PRO A 45 7.92 7.96 16.38
CA PRO A 45 6.64 7.77 15.72
C PRO A 45 6.33 8.91 14.74
N TYR A 46 5.58 8.63 13.67
CA TYR A 46 5.05 9.67 12.78
C TYR A 46 3.61 9.39 12.37
N LEU A 47 2.92 10.45 11.95
CA LEU A 47 1.60 10.36 11.38
C LEU A 47 1.71 10.12 9.87
N LEU A 48 0.94 9.16 9.36
CA LEU A 48 0.86 8.82 7.96
C LEU A 48 -0.57 9.03 7.46
N LEU A 49 -0.70 9.89 6.46
CA LEU A 49 -1.89 9.97 5.62
C LEU A 49 -1.63 9.13 4.36
N LEU A 50 -2.23 7.94 4.30
CA LEU A 50 -2.07 7.01 3.19
C LEU A 50 -3.24 7.20 2.22
N VAL A 51 -2.95 7.78 1.05
CA VAL A 51 -3.94 8.05 -0.01
C VAL A 51 -3.44 7.45 -1.32
N SER A 52 -4.20 6.49 -1.84
CA SER A 52 -3.95 5.82 -3.12
C SER A 52 -5.27 5.56 -3.84
N GLY A 53 -5.22 4.89 -5.01
CA GLY A 53 -6.42 4.44 -5.72
C GLY A 53 -7.32 3.50 -4.92
N GLY A 54 -6.79 2.73 -3.96
CA GLY A 54 -7.57 1.74 -3.20
C GLY A 54 -7.54 1.90 -1.68
N HIS A 55 -6.86 2.93 -1.16
CA HIS A 55 -6.72 3.14 0.28
C HIS A 55 -6.75 4.62 0.62
N CYS A 56 -7.51 4.96 1.65
CA CYS A 56 -7.55 6.29 2.25
C CYS A 56 -7.61 6.11 3.77
N GLN A 57 -6.47 6.28 4.45
CA GLN A 57 -6.31 5.96 5.87
C GLN A 57 -5.40 6.96 6.60
N LEU A 58 -5.72 7.21 7.87
CA LEU A 58 -4.87 7.97 8.79
C LEU A 58 -4.32 7.02 9.85
N LEU A 59 -3.00 6.93 9.95
CA LEU A 59 -2.28 5.94 10.76
C LEU A 59 -1.19 6.62 11.59
N VAL A 60 -1.00 6.18 12.83
CA VAL A 60 0.23 6.43 13.58
C VAL A 60 1.18 5.27 13.34
N VAL A 61 2.36 5.56 12.82
CA VAL A 61 3.43 4.58 12.59
C VAL A 61 4.39 4.63 13.77
N GLN A 62 4.32 3.64 14.66
CA GLN A 62 5.12 3.59 15.89
C GLN A 62 6.41 2.78 15.70
N GLY A 63 6.40 1.82 14.76
CA GLY A 63 7.50 0.91 14.51
C GLY A 63 7.22 0.00 13.32
N VAL A 64 8.21 -0.78 12.89
CA VAL A 64 7.99 -1.91 11.97
C VAL A 64 7.04 -2.90 12.66
N GLY A 65 5.99 -3.34 11.97
CA GLY A 65 4.95 -4.19 12.57
C GLY A 65 4.06 -3.50 13.62
N SER A 66 4.22 -2.19 13.88
CA SER A 66 3.49 -1.45 14.92
C SER A 66 2.82 -0.19 14.34
N TYR A 67 1.54 -0.35 13.99
CA TYR A 67 0.72 0.66 13.34
C TYR A 67 -0.61 0.80 14.07
N HIS A 68 -1.02 2.04 14.32
CA HIS A 68 -2.32 2.33 14.93
C HIS A 68 -3.18 3.16 13.96
N ARG A 69 -4.28 2.58 13.47
CA ARG A 69 -5.20 3.26 12.55
C ARG A 69 -6.15 4.17 13.31
N LEU A 70 -6.06 5.47 13.04
CA LEU A 70 -6.94 6.49 13.58
C LEU A 70 -8.24 6.63 12.78
N GLY A 71 -8.17 6.41 11.46
CA GLY A 71 -9.32 6.52 10.58
C GLY A 71 -9.10 5.87 9.22
N THR A 72 -10.19 5.58 8.51
CA THR A 72 -10.21 5.07 7.15
C THR A 72 -11.46 5.57 6.45
N THR A 73 -11.46 5.61 5.11
CA THR A 73 -12.71 5.73 4.36
C THR A 73 -13.68 4.59 4.72
N LEU A 74 -14.97 4.88 4.67
CA LEU A 74 -16.05 3.90 4.85
C LEU A 74 -16.52 3.30 3.52
N ASP A 75 -16.23 3.99 2.42
CA ASP A 75 -16.68 3.67 1.07
C ASP A 75 -15.49 3.74 0.08
N ASP A 76 -15.49 4.73 -0.81
CA ASP A 76 -14.50 4.87 -1.87
C ASP A 76 -13.21 5.48 -1.31
N ALA A 77 -12.07 5.01 -1.81
CA ALA A 77 -10.82 5.72 -1.59
C ALA A 77 -10.78 7.01 -2.42
N ALA A 78 -10.01 8.01 -1.98
CA ALA A 78 -9.94 9.28 -2.70
C ALA A 78 -9.53 9.10 -4.17
N GLY A 79 -8.51 8.28 -4.45
CA GLY A 79 -8.08 8.02 -5.83
C GLY A 79 -9.16 7.31 -6.67
N GLU A 80 -9.96 6.43 -6.07
CA GLU A 80 -11.10 5.79 -6.75
C GLU A 80 -12.18 6.82 -7.12
N VAL A 81 -12.44 7.80 -6.26
CA VAL A 81 -13.38 8.90 -6.57
C VAL A 81 -12.88 9.73 -7.76
N PHE A 82 -11.59 10.07 -7.80
CA PHE A 82 -10.99 10.78 -8.95
C PHE A 82 -11.19 9.99 -10.25
N ASP A 83 -10.86 8.70 -10.24
CA ASP A 83 -11.02 7.83 -11.41
C ASP A 83 -12.49 7.73 -11.88
N LYS A 84 -13.44 7.58 -10.94
CA LYS A 84 -14.87 7.53 -11.26
C LYS A 84 -15.36 8.85 -11.86
N VAL A 85 -14.99 9.98 -11.26
CA VAL A 85 -15.42 11.31 -11.73
C VAL A 85 -14.81 11.63 -13.09
N ALA A 86 -13.51 11.37 -13.30
CA ALA A 86 -12.87 11.56 -14.60
C ALA A 86 -13.57 10.75 -15.70
N LYS A 87 -13.94 9.51 -15.41
CA LYS A 87 -14.74 8.68 -16.33
C LYS A 87 -16.13 9.27 -16.60
N MET A 88 -16.83 9.77 -15.58
CA MET A 88 -18.14 10.42 -15.75
C MET A 88 -18.06 11.70 -16.59
N LEU A 89 -16.95 12.43 -16.48
CA LEU A 89 -16.69 13.65 -17.25
C LEU A 89 -16.09 13.39 -18.64
N GLY A 90 -15.82 12.13 -19.01
CA GLY A 90 -15.23 11.79 -20.31
C GLY A 90 -13.74 12.07 -20.43
N LEU A 91 -13.01 12.19 -19.30
CA LEU A 91 -11.58 12.53 -19.25
C LEU A 91 -10.64 11.31 -19.35
N GLY A 92 -11.16 10.08 -19.27
CA GLY A 92 -10.37 8.85 -19.38
C GLY A 92 -9.85 8.32 -18.05
N TYR A 93 -8.76 7.54 -18.10
CA TYR A 93 -8.09 6.93 -16.94
C TYR A 93 -6.56 7.00 -17.12
N PRO A 94 -5.77 7.25 -16.06
CA PRO A 94 -6.19 7.62 -14.70
C PRO A 94 -6.83 9.02 -14.63
N GLY A 95 -7.69 9.22 -13.62
CA GLY A 95 -8.46 10.43 -13.40
C GLY A 95 -7.83 11.48 -12.49
#